data_AF-A0A6H0UEP1-F1
#
_entry.id   AF-A0A6H0UEP1-F1
#
_cell.length_a   1.000
_cell.length_b   1.000
_cell.length_c   1.000
_cell.angle_alpha   90.00
_cell.angle_beta   90.00
_cell.angle_gamma   90.00
#
_symmetry.space_group_name_H-M   'P 1'
#
loop_
_entity.id
_entity.type
_entity.pdbx_description
1 polymer ?
#
loop_
_entity_poly.entity_id
_entity_poly.type
_entity_poly.pdbx_seq_one_letter_code
_entity_poly.pdbx_strand_id
1 'polypeptide(L)'
;MKTKSLVLALSAVTLFSAGGIVAQAEGTWQHGYGVSSAYSNYHHGSKTHSATVVNNNTGRQGKDTQRAGVWAKATVGRNLTEKASFYYNFW
;
A
#
# COMPACT_ATOMS: atom_id res chain seq x y z
N MET A 1 17.10 -0.33 23.01
CA MET A 1 16.80 0.19 21.65
C MET A 1 15.99 -0.88 20.93
N LYS A 2 14.73 -0.60 20.56
CA LYS A 2 13.86 -1.58 19.87
C LYS A 2 14.24 -1.59 18.38
N THR A 3 14.86 -2.67 17.93
CA THR A 3 15.21 -2.94 16.53
C THR A 3 13.92 -2.91 15.71
N LYS A 4 13.85 -1.99 14.73
CA LYS A 4 12.75 -1.91 13.78
C LYS A 4 13.01 -2.93 12.69
N SER A 5 12.37 -4.08 12.77
CA SER A 5 12.49 -5.13 11.76
C SER A 5 11.83 -4.67 10.45
N LEU A 6 12.63 -4.56 9.40
CA LEU A 6 12.18 -4.40 8.02
C LEU A 6 11.94 -5.81 7.46
N VAL A 7 10.69 -6.24 7.35
CA VAL A 7 10.36 -7.57 6.79
C VAL A 7 9.92 -7.40 5.33
N LEU A 8 10.73 -7.94 4.42
CA LEU A 8 10.44 -8.02 2.99
C LEU A 8 9.86 -9.43 2.70
N ALA A 9 8.54 -9.60 2.85
CA ALA A 9 7.87 -10.84 2.48
C ALA A 9 7.51 -10.81 0.98
N LEU A 10 8.27 -11.54 0.16
CA LEU A 10 8.03 -11.71 -1.27
C LEU A 10 7.29 -13.05 -1.50
N SER A 11 5.96 -13.00 -1.57
CA SER A 11 5.12 -14.16 -1.94
C SER A 11 4.36 -13.83 -3.23
N ALA A 12 4.78 -14.43 -4.35
CA ALA A 12 4.12 -14.26 -5.63
C ALA A 12 2.99 -15.30 -5.79
N VAL A 13 1.74 -14.86 -5.71
CA VAL A 13 0.58 -15.59 -6.25
C VAL A 13 -0.05 -14.71 -7.32
N THR A 14 0.21 -15.05 -8.57
CA THR A 14 -0.35 -14.38 -9.75
C THR A 14 -1.74 -14.92 -10.05
N LEU A 15 -2.78 -14.15 -9.71
CA LEU A 15 -4.11 -14.30 -10.29
C LEU A 15 -4.35 -13.14 -11.25
N PHE A 16 -4.39 -13.45 -12.55
CA PHE A 16 -4.69 -12.52 -13.63
C PHE A 16 -6.16 -12.08 -13.55
N SER A 17 -6.40 -10.84 -13.13
CA SER A 17 -7.56 -10.05 -13.52
C SER A 17 -7.24 -8.57 -13.26
N ALA A 18 -7.77 -7.68 -14.10
CA ALA A 18 -7.39 -6.28 -14.24
C ALA A 18 -6.91 -5.54 -12.97
N GLY A 19 -5.62 -5.20 -12.93
CA GLY A 19 -5.13 -3.93 -12.39
C GLY A 19 -4.72 -3.84 -10.92
N GLY A 20 -4.64 -4.92 -10.14
CA GLY A 20 -4.16 -4.86 -8.76
C GLY A 20 -3.40 -6.11 -8.33
N ILE A 21 -2.23 -5.96 -7.73
CA ILE A 21 -1.53 -7.07 -7.05
C ILE A 21 -2.14 -7.17 -5.65
N VAL A 22 -2.62 -8.35 -5.30
CA VAL A 22 -3.10 -8.67 -3.95
C VAL A 22 -2.04 -9.51 -3.27
N ALA A 23 -1.47 -9.02 -2.17
CA ALA A 23 -0.57 -9.79 -1.31
C ALA A 23 -1.26 -10.08 0.02
N GLN A 24 -1.36 -11.36 0.39
CA GLN A 24 -1.74 -11.80 1.74
C GLN A 24 -0.48 -11.92 2.60
N ALA A 25 -0.25 -10.94 3.48
CA ALA A 25 0.65 -11.04 4.62
C ALA A 25 -0.19 -11.28 5.89
N GLU A 26 0.27 -10.90 7.10
CA GLU A 26 -0.59 -10.83 8.30
C GLU A 26 -1.85 -9.94 8.13
N GLY A 27 -1.93 -9.20 7.02
CA GLY A 27 -3.09 -8.45 6.56
C GLY A 27 -3.28 -8.56 5.04
N THR A 28 -4.31 -7.90 4.52
CA THR A 28 -4.57 -7.85 3.08
C THR A 28 -4.05 -6.54 2.50
N TRP A 29 -3.17 -6.60 1.51
CA TRP A 29 -2.68 -5.43 0.79
C TRP A 29 -3.13 -5.43 -0.66
N GLN A 30 -3.71 -4.32 -1.10
CA GLN A 30 -4.10 -4.06 -2.48
C GLN A 30 -3.45 -2.76 -2.94
N HIS A 31 -2.61 -2.84 -3.96
CA HIS A 31 -1.94 -1.69 -4.53
C HIS A 31 -1.95 -1.74 -6.05
N GLY A 32 -1.85 -0.57 -6.67
CA GLY A 32 -1.88 -0.48 -8.12
C GLY A 32 -2.05 0.94 -8.63
N TYR A 33 -2.28 1.00 -9.93
CA TYR A 33 -2.52 2.24 -10.66
C TYR A 33 -3.97 2.27 -11.16
N GLY A 34 -4.63 3.40 -10.96
CA GLY A 34 -5.81 3.79 -11.72
C GLY A 34 -5.40 4.57 -12.99
N VAL A 35 -6.38 5.07 -13.73
CA VAL A 35 -6.17 5.78 -15.01
C VAL A 35 -5.27 7.03 -14.87
N SER A 36 -5.29 7.71 -13.73
CA SER A 36 -4.44 8.90 -13.47
C SER A 36 -4.09 9.05 -11.98
N SER A 37 -4.12 7.93 -11.26
CA SER A 37 -3.88 7.85 -9.82
C SER A 37 -3.16 6.56 -9.47
N ALA A 38 -2.53 6.54 -8.30
CA ALA A 38 -1.92 5.36 -7.72
C ALA A 38 -2.49 5.19 -6.31
N TYR A 39 -2.74 3.95 -5.91
CA TYR A 39 -3.35 3.64 -4.63
C TYR A 39 -2.57 2.57 -3.87
N SER A 40 -2.60 2.69 -2.54
CA SER A 40 -2.14 1.66 -1.60
C SER A 40 -3.23 1.51 -0.54
N ASN A 41 -3.87 0.34 -0.50
CA ASN A 41 -4.93 0.00 0.44
C ASN A 41 -4.47 -1.18 1.28
N TYR A 42 -4.46 -1.02 2.60
CA TYR A 42 -4.02 -2.07 3.52
C TYR A 42 -5.06 -2.29 4.61
N HIS A 43 -5.35 -3.57 4.89
CA HIS A 43 -6.21 -3.99 5.99
C HIS A 43 -5.46 -4.91 6.92
N HIS A 44 -5.53 -4.62 8.21
CA HIS A 44 -5.01 -5.50 9.25
C HIS A 44 -6.08 -5.73 10.32
N GLY A 45 -6.38 -7.01 10.60
CA GLY A 45 -7.48 -7.39 11.50
C GLY A 45 -7.22 -7.09 12.98
N SER A 46 -5.97 -7.22 13.43
CA SER A 46 -5.61 -7.18 14.86
C SER A 46 -4.66 -6.06 15.31
N LYS A 47 -4.05 -5.30 14.38
CA LYS A 47 -3.02 -4.30 14.69
C LYS A 47 -3.37 -2.95 14.06
N THR A 48 -2.87 -1.88 14.68
CA THR A 48 -2.92 -0.56 14.04
C THR A 48 -2.01 -0.62 12.81
N HIS A 49 -2.40 0.06 11.74
CA HIS A 49 -1.68 -0.05 10.48
C HIS A 49 -1.81 1.21 9.64
N SER A 50 -0.98 1.30 8.62
CA SER A 50 -0.99 2.43 7.69
C SER A 50 -0.73 1.97 6.27
N ALA A 51 -1.29 2.70 5.31
CA ALA A 51 -0.98 2.60 3.89
C ALA A 51 -0.38 3.92 3.43
N THR A 52 0.60 3.87 2.53
CA THR A 52 1.22 5.07 1.94
C THR A 52 1.48 4.83 0.46
N VAL A 53 1.27 5.86 -0.35
CA VAL A 53 1.59 5.86 -1.77
C VAL A 53 2.29 7.17 -2.13
N VAL A 54 3.37 7.07 -2.89
CA VAL A 54 4.20 8.21 -3.31
C VAL A 54 4.22 8.25 -4.83
N ASN A 55 3.87 9.38 -5.42
CA ASN A 55 4.05 9.65 -6.83
C ASN A 55 5.48 10.12 -7.05
N ASN A 56 6.34 9.28 -7.63
CA ASN A 56 7.77 9.60 -7.78
C ASN A 56 8.01 10.72 -8.80
N ASN A 57 7.08 10.96 -9.74
CA ASN A 57 7.19 12.06 -10.71
C ASN A 57 7.09 13.44 -10.06
N THR A 58 6.23 13.58 -9.03
CA THR A 58 5.91 14.89 -8.43
C THR A 58 6.34 15.02 -6.98
N GLY A 59 6.80 13.94 -6.35
CA GLY A 59 7.06 13.86 -4.91
C GLY A 59 5.80 13.93 -4.04
N ARG A 60 4.59 13.97 -4.63
CA ARG A 60 3.34 13.96 -3.86
C ARG A 60 3.18 12.62 -3.16
N GLN A 61 2.67 12.64 -1.94
CA GLN A 61 2.36 11.43 -1.20
C GLN A 61 0.96 11.48 -0.59
N GLY A 62 0.31 10.32 -0.54
CA GLY A 62 -0.89 10.07 0.24
C GLY A 62 -0.56 9.06 1.34
N LYS A 63 -1.10 9.27 2.54
CA LYS A 63 -0.96 8.35 3.68
C LYS A 63 -2.28 8.27 4.42
N ASP A 64 -2.62 7.07 4.86
CA ASP A 64 -3.72 6.83 5.78
C ASP A 64 -3.26 5.88 6.89
N THR A 65 -3.65 6.16 8.13
CA THR A 65 -3.35 5.36 9.31
C THR A 65 -4.66 5.00 9.99
N GLN A 66 -4.91 3.72 10.18
CA GLN A 66 -6.15 3.21 10.75
C GLN A 66 -5.89 2.25 11.90
N ARG A 67 -6.85 2.18 12.81
CA ARG A 67 -6.89 1.15 13.87
C ARG A 67 -7.17 -0.22 13.27
N ALA A 68 -6.97 -1.26 14.08
CA ALA A 68 -7.29 -2.64 13.73
C ALA A 68 -8.73 -2.80 13.19
N GLY A 69 -8.88 -3.65 12.18
CA GLY A 69 -10.17 -4.02 11.59
C GLY A 69 -10.71 -3.05 10.53
N VAL A 70 -10.12 -1.88 10.35
CA VAL A 70 -10.51 -0.88 9.33
C VAL A 70 -9.55 -0.94 8.15
N TRP A 71 -9.98 -0.55 6.95
CA TRP A 71 -9.08 -0.41 5.80
C TRP A 71 -8.39 0.96 5.81
N ALA A 72 -7.06 0.98 5.82
CA ALA A 72 -6.29 2.18 5.50
C ALA A 72 -6.21 2.36 3.98
N LYS A 73 -6.66 3.52 3.46
CA LYS A 73 -6.73 3.80 2.01
C LYS A 73 -5.96 5.06 1.66
N ALA A 74 -4.85 4.89 0.96
CA ALA A 74 -4.04 5.99 0.47
C ALA A 74 -4.15 6.09 -1.05
N THR A 75 -4.31 7.31 -1.57
CA THR A 75 -4.33 7.60 -3.01
C THR A 75 -3.51 8.84 -3.28
N VAL A 76 -2.75 8.82 -4.37
CA VAL A 76 -2.10 9.99 -4.94
C VAL A 76 -2.53 10.13 -6.39
N GLY A 77 -2.82 11.35 -6.82
CA GLY A 77 -3.28 11.66 -8.18
C GLY A 77 -2.45 12.74 -8.85
N ARG A 78 -2.81 12.99 -10.13
CA ARG A 78 -2.26 13.99 -11.05
C ARG A 78 -0.92 13.57 -11.66
N ASN A 79 -0.91 13.40 -12.99
CA ASN A 79 0.28 13.21 -13.81
C ASN A 79 1.18 12.05 -13.32
N LEU A 80 0.61 10.85 -13.20
CA LEU A 80 1.40 9.63 -13.06
C LEU A 80 1.94 9.21 -14.44
N THR A 81 2.88 10.02 -14.94
CA THR A 81 3.74 9.64 -16.06
C THR A 81 4.85 8.69 -15.60
N GLU A 82 5.25 8.75 -14.33
CA GLU A 82 6.23 7.83 -13.75
C GLU A 82 5.61 6.85 -12.74
N LYS A 83 6.41 5.86 -12.36
CA LYS A 83 6.04 4.85 -11.35
C LYS A 83 5.81 5.51 -9.99
N ALA A 84 4.82 5.01 -9.26
CA ALA A 84 4.60 5.27 -7.85
C ALA A 84 5.30 4.23 -6.97
N SER A 85 5.61 4.63 -5.74
CA SER A 85 6.08 3.74 -4.68
C SER A 85 4.94 3.47 -3.69
N PHE A 86 4.74 2.21 -3.34
CA PHE A 86 3.64 1.76 -2.49
C PHE A 86 4.20 1.15 -1.20
N TYR A 87 3.67 1.56 -0.06
CA TYR A 87 4.09 1.10 1.26
C TYR A 87 2.89 0.75 2.13
N TYR A 88 3.12 -0.14 3.09
CA TYR A 88 2.24 -0.40 4.22
C TYR A 88 3.08 -0.66 5.48
N ASN A 89 2.47 -0.48 6.65
CA ASN A 89 3.09 -0.83 7.94
C ASN A 89 2.02 -1.22 8.97
N PHE A 90 2.40 -1.97 10.00
CA PHE A 90 1.53 -2.33 11.12
C PHE A 90 2.31 -2.37 12.45
N TRP A 91 1.62 -2.09 13.56
CA TRP A 91 2.18 -2.10 14.92
C TRP A 91 1.11 -2.37 15.99
#